data_AF-A0A3C1A6X3-F1
#
_entry.id   AF-A0A3C1A6X3-F1
#
_cell.length_a   1.000
_cell.length_b   1.000
_cell.length_c   1.000
_cell.angle_alpha   90.00
_cell.angle_beta   90.00
_cell.angle_gamma   90.00
#
_symmetry.space_group_name_H-M   'P 1'
#
loop_
_entity.id
_entity.type
_entity.pdbx_description
1 polymer ?
#
loop_
_entity_poly.entity_id
_entity_poly.type
_entity_poly.pdbx_seq_one_letter_code
_entity_poly.pdbx_strand_id
1 'polypeptide(L)'
;MDYTTHTKRTLVSFFNFLCLALWFLYLYFKLWDFATAAISLKYINIQTVSFVIYSFLLVLLPVTIIYSPRRSKKNLFKIVCFAISASLLAGSVGDVITYNFFKGYNFLEGDAIFCNIVVSIPNMYGVLCCLVLSALYAIFGLYLTENRFLSVFLYLLIFLIISVPPFIYSFSMWGGFPRQTWVEKAAFIIAHQACLFLSLLIASTSEFVWSERIR
;
A
#
# COMPACT_ATOMS: atom_id res chain seq x y z
N MET A 1 -4.21 -35.65 5.18
CA MET A 1 -4.08 -34.23 4.77
C MET A 1 -3.43 -34.21 3.41
N ASP A 2 -4.09 -33.65 2.39
CA ASP A 2 -3.59 -33.68 1.01
C ASP A 2 -2.30 -32.86 0.84
N TYR A 3 -1.30 -33.45 0.20
CA TYR A 3 0.00 -32.83 -0.11
C TYR A 3 -0.15 -31.46 -0.81
N THR A 4 -1.15 -31.34 -1.69
CA THR A 4 -1.47 -30.10 -2.42
C THR A 4 -1.86 -28.95 -1.50
N THR A 5 -2.51 -29.25 -0.36
CA THR A 5 -2.91 -28.24 0.63
C THR A 5 -1.72 -27.77 1.45
N HIS A 6 -0.79 -28.68 1.78
CA HIS A 6 0.42 -28.34 2.51
C HIS A 6 1.35 -27.44 1.68
N THR A 7 1.58 -27.77 0.41
CA THR A 7 2.45 -26.98 -0.48
C THR A 7 1.92 -25.56 -0.69
N LYS A 8 0.61 -25.41 -0.92
CA LYS A 8 -0.04 -24.08 -1.02
C LYS A 8 0.15 -23.25 0.25
N ARG A 9 0.01 -23.87 1.42
CA ARG A 9 0.19 -23.19 2.71
C ARG A 9 1.62 -22.70 2.89
N THR A 10 2.61 -23.52 2.57
CA THR A 10 4.03 -23.15 2.64
C THR A 10 4.34 -21.98 1.70
N LEU A 11 3.82 -22.01 0.47
CA LEU A 11 4.01 -20.92 -0.50
C LEU A 11 3.41 -19.60 -0.01
N VAL A 12 2.17 -19.61 0.50
CA VAL A 12 1.54 -18.39 1.07
C VAL A 12 2.37 -17.86 2.24
N SER A 13 2.84 -18.72 3.14
CA SER A 13 3.71 -18.29 4.25
C SER A 13 5.03 -17.70 3.76
N PHE A 14 5.65 -18.30 2.75
CA PHE A 14 6.90 -17.83 2.15
C PHE A 14 6.75 -16.44 1.53
N PHE A 15 5.73 -16.23 0.70
CA PHE A 15 5.51 -14.92 0.08
C PHE A 15 5.16 -13.85 1.10
N ASN A 16 4.34 -14.16 2.13
CA ASN A 16 4.05 -13.18 3.18
C ASN A 16 5.29 -12.87 4.05
N PHE A 17 6.16 -13.84 4.32
CA PHE A 17 7.45 -13.59 4.96
C PHE A 17 8.33 -12.66 4.11
N LEU A 18 8.39 -12.92 2.80
CA LEU A 18 9.12 -12.07 1.86
C LEU A 18 8.53 -10.65 1.81
N CYS A 19 7.20 -10.50 1.85
CA CYS A 19 6.55 -9.18 1.99
C CYS A 19 7.05 -8.47 3.24
N LEU A 20 7.01 -9.13 4.40
CA LEU A 20 7.46 -8.54 5.66
C LEU A 20 8.93 -8.11 5.59
N ALA A 21 9.80 -8.97 5.04
CA ALA A 21 11.22 -8.66 4.89
C ALA A 21 11.45 -7.44 3.97
N LEU A 22 10.81 -7.41 2.80
CA LEU A 22 10.90 -6.29 1.86
C LEU A 22 10.36 -4.99 2.46
N TRP A 23 9.29 -5.07 3.24
CA TRP A 23 8.72 -3.91 3.92
C TRP A 23 9.64 -3.41 5.05
N PHE A 24 10.23 -4.30 5.86
CA PHE A 24 11.19 -3.90 6.89
C PHE A 24 12.42 -3.23 6.28
N LEU A 25 12.92 -3.76 5.16
CA LEU A 25 13.99 -3.11 4.40
C LEU A 25 13.55 -1.74 3.88
N TYR A 26 12.36 -1.63 3.29
CA TYR A 26 11.81 -0.35 2.82
C TYR A 26 11.71 0.67 3.95
N LEU A 27 11.18 0.27 5.11
CA LEU A 27 11.13 1.11 6.30
C LEU A 27 12.52 1.49 6.79
N TYR A 28 13.45 0.55 6.87
CA TYR A 28 14.81 0.84 7.33
C TYR A 28 15.46 1.93 6.47
N PHE A 29 15.32 1.84 5.15
CA PHE A 29 15.86 2.84 4.24
C PHE A 29 15.07 4.16 4.22
N LYS A 30 13.73 4.11 4.24
CA LYS A 30 12.90 5.31 4.02
C LYS A 30 12.37 5.96 5.30
N LEU A 31 12.14 5.21 6.38
CA LEU A 31 11.68 5.78 7.65
C LEU A 31 12.76 6.65 8.30
N TRP A 32 14.04 6.35 8.06
CA TRP A 32 15.15 7.20 8.53
C TRP A 32 15.23 8.53 7.76
N ASP A 33 15.21 8.48 6.43
CA ASP A 33 15.13 9.69 5.58
C ASP A 33 13.88 10.52 5.89
N PHE A 34 12.77 9.83 6.19
CA PHE A 34 11.51 10.46 6.53
C PHE A 34 11.51 11.08 7.94
N ALA A 35 12.05 10.38 8.93
CA ALA A 35 12.19 10.90 10.30
C ALA A 35 13.14 12.10 10.33
N THR A 36 14.25 12.04 9.60
CA THR A 36 15.20 13.16 9.49
C THR A 36 14.59 14.36 8.77
N ALA A 37 13.79 14.16 7.71
CA ALA A 37 13.02 15.23 7.05
C ALA A 37 11.91 15.82 7.94
N ALA A 38 11.18 14.99 8.70
CA ALA A 38 10.14 15.46 9.62
C ALA A 38 10.74 16.23 10.81
N ILE A 39 11.90 15.80 11.33
CA ILE A 39 12.66 16.49 12.37
C ILE A 39 13.20 17.83 11.86
N SER A 40 13.72 17.88 10.63
CA SER A 40 14.27 19.11 10.04
C SER A 40 13.18 20.15 9.75
N LEU A 41 11.97 19.73 9.43
CA LEU A 41 10.81 20.60 9.18
C LEU A 41 10.10 21.09 10.45
N LYS A 42 10.48 20.60 11.65
CA LYS A 42 9.89 20.96 12.97
C LYS A 42 8.36 20.87 13.07
N TYR A 43 7.69 20.18 12.15
CA TYR A 43 6.24 20.04 12.12
C TYR A 43 5.85 18.58 11.88
N ILE A 44 5.37 17.91 12.94
CA ILE A 44 4.57 16.70 12.78
C ILE A 44 3.21 17.16 12.23
N ASN A 45 3.05 17.12 10.92
CA ASN A 45 1.80 17.44 10.23
C ASN A 45 0.94 16.18 10.01
N ILE A 46 -0.32 16.37 9.63
CA ILE A 46 -1.27 15.27 9.43
C ILE A 46 -0.81 14.30 8.33
N GLN A 47 -0.06 14.79 7.34
CA GLN A 47 0.57 14.00 6.27
C GLN A 47 1.55 12.97 6.85
N THR A 48 2.41 13.42 7.75
CA THR A 48 3.45 12.59 8.38
C THR A 48 2.83 11.51 9.25
N VAL A 49 1.86 11.88 10.08
CA VAL A 49 1.13 10.92 10.92
C VAL A 49 0.38 9.90 10.06
N SER A 50 -0.29 10.37 8.99
CA SER A 50 -1.03 9.50 8.08
C SER A 50 -0.11 8.51 7.36
N PHE A 51 1.10 8.92 6.97
CA PHE A 51 2.07 8.02 6.33
C PHE A 51 2.60 6.94 7.28
N VAL A 52 2.87 7.31 8.54
CA VAL A 52 3.30 6.34 9.56
C VAL A 52 2.19 5.31 9.79
N ILE A 53 0.94 5.76 9.98
CA ILE A 53 -0.22 4.88 10.15
C ILE A 53 -0.40 3.98 8.91
N TYR A 54 -0.40 4.56 7.71
CA TYR A 54 -0.51 3.83 6.44
C TYR A 54 0.55 2.72 6.34
N SER A 55 1.81 3.08 6.63
CA SER A 55 2.93 2.15 6.61
C SER A 55 2.72 0.99 7.58
N PHE A 56 2.34 1.25 8.83
CA PHE A 56 2.04 0.20 9.81
C PHE A 56 0.89 -0.70 9.35
N LEU A 57 -0.17 -0.13 8.78
CA LEU A 57 -1.32 -0.90 8.31
C LEU A 57 -0.98 -1.81 7.12
N LEU A 58 -0.05 -1.39 6.25
CA LEU A 58 0.47 -2.25 5.18
C LEU A 58 1.19 -3.50 5.71
N VAL A 59 1.85 -3.44 6.88
CA VAL A 59 2.43 -4.62 7.56
C VAL A 59 1.36 -5.55 8.07
N LEU A 60 0.26 -4.98 8.57
CA LEU A 60 -0.81 -5.78 9.14
C LEU A 60 -1.50 -6.63 8.07
N LEU A 61 -1.44 -6.27 6.78
CA LEU A 61 -1.98 -7.10 5.69
C LEU A 61 -1.32 -8.50 5.65
N PRO A 62 0.00 -8.67 5.44
CA PRO A 62 0.61 -10.00 5.45
C PRO A 62 0.50 -10.69 6.82
N VAL A 63 0.59 -9.95 7.93
CA VAL A 63 0.46 -10.52 9.29
C VAL A 63 -0.94 -11.10 9.52
N THR A 64 -1.99 -10.39 9.12
CA THR A 64 -3.37 -10.87 9.23
C THR A 64 -3.63 -12.10 8.35
N ILE A 65 -2.99 -12.17 7.17
CA ILE A 65 -3.06 -13.35 6.30
C ILE A 65 -2.39 -14.56 6.97
N ILE A 66 -1.22 -14.42 7.58
CA ILE A 66 -0.48 -15.55 8.19
C ILE A 66 -1.10 -15.96 9.54
N TYR A 67 -1.20 -15.00 10.49
CA TYR A 67 -1.32 -15.30 11.91
C TYR A 67 -2.73 -15.15 12.48
N SER A 68 -3.68 -14.56 11.74
CA SER A 68 -5.02 -14.36 12.27
C SER A 68 -5.79 -15.69 12.44
N PRO A 69 -6.54 -15.87 13.54
CA PRO A 69 -7.50 -16.96 13.69
C PRO A 69 -8.49 -17.00 12.52
N ARG A 70 -8.86 -18.19 12.05
CA ARG A 70 -9.73 -18.38 10.87
C ARG A 70 -11.07 -17.62 10.98
N ARG A 71 -11.69 -17.61 12.17
CA ARG A 71 -12.98 -16.95 12.41
C ARG A 71 -12.91 -15.41 12.35
N SER A 72 -11.80 -14.79 12.74
CA SER A 72 -11.67 -13.33 12.77
C SER A 72 -10.89 -12.75 11.59
N LYS A 73 -10.21 -13.60 10.81
CA LYS A 73 -9.32 -13.20 9.70
C LYS A 73 -10.00 -12.28 8.69
N LYS A 74 -11.24 -12.60 8.30
CA LYS A 74 -12.02 -11.80 7.35
C LYS A 74 -12.27 -10.39 7.90
N ASN A 75 -12.79 -10.28 9.12
CA ASN A 75 -13.12 -9.00 9.73
C ASN A 75 -11.87 -8.15 9.99
N LEU A 76 -10.79 -8.77 10.47
CA LEU A 76 -9.50 -8.10 10.65
C LEU A 76 -8.96 -7.56 9.33
N PHE A 77 -9.02 -8.34 8.26
CA PHE A 77 -8.57 -7.89 6.94
C PHE A 77 -9.43 -6.73 6.42
N LYS A 78 -10.77 -6.79 6.59
CA LYS A 78 -11.66 -5.66 6.26
C LYS A 78 -11.32 -4.40 7.04
N ILE A 79 -11.13 -4.51 8.35
CA ILE A 79 -10.75 -3.38 9.22
C ILE A 79 -9.43 -2.77 8.76
N VAL A 80 -8.43 -3.59 8.44
CA VAL A 80 -7.14 -3.10 7.92
C VAL A 80 -7.33 -2.37 6.59
N CYS A 81 -8.12 -2.89 5.66
CA CYS A 81 -8.41 -2.21 4.40
C CYS A 81 -9.12 -0.84 4.60
N PHE A 82 -10.11 -0.77 5.48
CA PHE A 82 -10.78 0.50 5.81
C PHE A 82 -9.85 1.49 6.51
N ALA A 83 -8.99 1.01 7.40
CA ALA A 83 -7.99 1.85 8.06
C ALA A 83 -6.97 2.39 7.05
N ILE A 84 -6.53 1.57 6.08
CA ILE A 84 -5.65 2.01 4.98
C ILE A 84 -6.35 3.11 4.18
N SER A 85 -7.60 2.87 3.77
CA SER A 85 -8.42 3.85 3.06
C SER A 85 -8.52 5.17 3.81
N ALA A 86 -8.84 5.14 5.11
CA ALA A 86 -8.93 6.33 5.95
C ALA A 86 -7.60 7.07 6.08
N SER A 87 -6.48 6.35 6.25
CA SER A 87 -5.14 6.97 6.31
C SER A 87 -4.77 7.68 5.00
N LEU A 88 -5.08 7.06 3.85
CA LEU A 88 -4.86 7.65 2.53
C LEU A 88 -5.73 8.89 2.34
N LEU A 89 -6.98 8.86 2.77
CA LEU A 89 -7.90 9.98 2.68
C LEU A 89 -7.41 11.16 3.54
N ALA A 90 -7.06 10.91 4.80
CA ALA A 90 -6.60 11.93 5.74
C ALA A 90 -5.32 12.61 5.24
N GLY A 91 -4.35 11.83 4.77
CA GLY A 91 -3.12 12.37 4.17
C GLY A 91 -3.39 13.20 2.92
N SER A 92 -4.26 12.72 2.02
CA SER A 92 -4.63 13.44 0.79
C SER A 92 -5.37 14.73 1.06
N VAL A 93 -6.28 14.76 2.06
CA VAL A 93 -6.97 15.99 2.47
C VAL A 93 -5.98 16.99 3.05
N GLY A 94 -5.00 16.52 3.84
CA GLY A 94 -3.88 17.36 4.30
C GLY A 94 -3.11 18.01 3.14
N ASP A 95 -2.83 17.24 2.09
CA ASP A 95 -2.18 17.76 0.88
C ASP A 95 -3.03 18.82 0.16
N VAL A 96 -4.34 18.60 0.01
CA VAL A 96 -5.26 19.58 -0.62
C VAL A 96 -5.29 20.88 0.17
N ILE A 97 -5.39 20.79 1.50
CA ILE A 97 -5.38 21.96 2.39
C ILE A 97 -4.08 22.74 2.19
N THR A 98 -2.94 22.04 2.18
CA THR A 98 -1.62 22.63 1.97
C THR A 98 -1.54 23.29 0.58
N TYR A 99 -2.02 22.63 -0.47
CA TYR A 99 -2.06 23.17 -1.84
C TYR A 99 -2.86 24.47 -1.93
N ASN A 100 -3.99 24.56 -1.20
CA ASN A 100 -4.82 25.76 -1.17
C ASN A 100 -4.20 26.91 -0.37
N PHE A 101 -3.47 26.62 0.71
CA PHE A 101 -2.78 27.64 1.50
C PHE A 101 -1.50 28.16 0.81
N PHE A 102 -0.83 27.32 0.01
CA PHE A 102 0.37 27.67 -0.74
C PHE A 102 0.10 27.81 -2.25
N LYS A 103 -0.98 28.50 -2.63
CA LYS A 103 -1.31 28.75 -4.05
C LYS A 103 -0.10 29.36 -4.79
N GLY A 104 0.37 28.66 -5.82
CA GLY A 104 1.52 29.08 -6.63
C GLY A 104 2.87 28.49 -6.20
N TYR A 105 2.91 27.72 -5.11
CA TYR A 105 4.10 26.95 -4.74
C TYR A 105 4.16 25.66 -5.57
N ASN A 106 5.17 25.55 -6.42
CA ASN A 106 5.48 24.31 -7.11
C ASN A 106 6.18 23.38 -6.12
N PHE A 107 5.45 22.38 -5.65
CA PHE A 107 6.01 21.38 -4.75
C PHE A 107 7.19 20.66 -5.42
N LEU A 108 8.33 20.71 -4.76
CA LEU A 108 9.57 20.11 -5.24
C LEU A 108 9.77 18.72 -4.61
N GLU A 109 10.72 18.00 -5.18
CA GLU A 109 11.15 16.73 -4.63
C GLU A 109 11.83 16.95 -3.26
N GLY A 110 11.37 16.24 -2.23
CA GLY A 110 11.85 16.42 -0.85
C GLY A 110 10.85 17.11 0.07
N ASP A 111 9.81 17.75 -0.49
CA ASP A 111 8.72 18.30 0.33
C ASP A 111 7.94 17.16 1.00
N ALA A 112 7.66 17.32 2.31
CA ALA A 112 6.93 16.37 3.13
C ALA A 112 5.42 16.37 2.85
N ILE A 113 5.08 16.04 1.60
CA ILE A 113 3.70 15.94 1.08
C ILE A 113 3.34 14.47 1.00
N PHE A 114 2.16 14.12 1.49
CA PHE A 114 1.74 12.73 1.63
C PHE A 114 1.75 12.00 0.29
N CYS A 115 1.21 12.60 -0.78
CA CYS A 115 1.15 11.99 -2.10
C CYS A 115 2.52 11.79 -2.75
N ASN A 116 3.48 12.69 -2.50
CA ASN A 116 4.85 12.52 -2.96
C ASN A 116 5.51 11.32 -2.26
N ILE A 117 5.18 11.10 -0.99
CA ILE A 117 5.71 9.97 -0.23
C ILE A 117 5.10 8.65 -0.73
N VAL A 118 3.76 8.58 -0.84
CA VAL A 118 3.01 7.36 -1.16
C VAL A 118 3.12 6.95 -2.63
N VAL A 119 2.91 7.88 -3.57
CA VAL A 119 2.88 7.58 -5.01
C VAL A 119 4.05 8.21 -5.79
N SER A 120 4.93 8.99 -5.16
CA SER A 120 6.10 9.60 -5.85
C SER A 120 5.75 10.49 -7.04
N ILE A 121 4.54 11.06 -7.01
CA ILE A 121 4.08 12.07 -7.96
C ILE A 121 3.88 13.35 -7.15
N PRO A 122 4.76 14.36 -7.28
CA PRO A 122 4.49 15.67 -6.71
C PRO A 122 3.27 16.29 -7.43
N ASN A 123 2.52 17.14 -6.73
CA ASN A 123 1.35 17.91 -7.22
C ASN A 123 -0.02 17.18 -7.15
N MET A 124 -1.06 17.87 -7.64
CA MET A 124 -2.46 17.44 -7.58
C MET A 124 -2.74 16.08 -8.25
N TYR A 125 -1.93 15.66 -9.23
CA TYR A 125 -2.03 14.32 -9.82
C TYR A 125 -1.73 13.22 -8.80
N GLY A 126 -0.76 13.43 -7.91
CA GLY A 126 -0.47 12.51 -6.82
C GLY A 126 -1.63 12.43 -5.83
N VAL A 127 -2.23 13.57 -5.49
CA VAL A 127 -3.41 13.65 -4.61
C VAL A 127 -4.58 12.85 -5.19
N LEU A 128 -4.87 13.03 -6.48
CA LEU A 128 -5.91 12.27 -7.19
C LEU A 128 -5.63 10.76 -7.14
N CYS A 129 -4.39 10.32 -7.37
CA CYS A 129 -4.02 8.91 -7.25
C CYS A 129 -4.26 8.37 -5.83
N CYS A 130 -3.90 9.12 -4.79
CA CYS A 130 -4.13 8.73 -3.40
C CYS A 130 -5.62 8.65 -3.04
N LEU A 131 -6.47 9.55 -3.56
CA LEU A 131 -7.92 9.49 -3.39
C LEU A 131 -8.52 8.25 -4.08
N VAL A 132 -8.08 7.94 -5.30
CA VAL A 132 -8.51 6.72 -6.00
C VAL A 132 -8.06 5.47 -5.23
N LEU A 133 -6.81 5.43 -4.77
CA LEU A 133 -6.32 4.32 -3.93
C LEU A 133 -7.14 4.17 -2.65
N SER A 134 -7.48 5.27 -1.98
CA SER A 134 -8.34 5.27 -0.80
C SER A 134 -9.70 4.62 -1.09
N ALA A 135 -10.35 5.02 -2.19
CA ALA A 135 -11.62 4.44 -2.61
C ALA A 135 -11.49 2.95 -2.95
N LEU A 136 -10.43 2.55 -3.66
CA LEU A 136 -10.19 1.16 -4.03
C LEU A 136 -9.95 0.27 -2.81
N TYR A 137 -9.21 0.72 -1.80
CA TYR A 137 -9.03 -0.04 -0.56
C TYR A 137 -10.35 -0.19 0.22
N ALA A 138 -11.23 0.82 0.23
CA ALA A 138 -12.56 0.70 0.85
C ALA A 138 -13.45 -0.30 0.10
N ILE A 139 -13.51 -0.19 -1.24
CA ILE A 139 -14.27 -1.12 -2.09
C ILE A 139 -13.72 -2.54 -1.94
N PHE A 140 -12.40 -2.69 -1.91
CA PHE A 140 -11.73 -3.97 -1.68
C PHE A 140 -12.10 -4.57 -0.32
N GLY A 141 -12.13 -3.77 0.75
CA GLY A 141 -12.61 -4.19 2.08
C GLY A 141 -14.07 -4.65 2.08
N LEU A 142 -14.95 -3.97 1.33
CA LEU A 142 -16.35 -4.36 1.20
C LEU A 142 -16.50 -5.73 0.51
N TYR A 143 -15.90 -5.87 -0.68
CA TYR A 143 -16.12 -7.01 -1.57
C TYR A 143 -15.19 -8.21 -1.32
N LEU A 144 -14.25 -8.07 -0.39
CA LEU A 144 -13.27 -9.10 -0.02
C LEU A 144 -13.91 -10.50 0.10
N THR A 145 -15.09 -10.57 0.73
CA THR A 145 -15.75 -11.83 1.08
C THR A 145 -16.80 -12.31 0.08
N GLU A 146 -17.25 -11.43 -0.81
CA GLU A 146 -18.42 -11.68 -1.65
C GLU A 146 -18.02 -12.21 -3.02
N ASN A 147 -16.96 -11.65 -3.60
CA ASN A 147 -16.55 -11.99 -4.96
C ASN A 147 -15.02 -12.06 -5.06
N ARG A 148 -14.51 -13.30 -5.18
CA ARG A 148 -13.07 -13.57 -5.28
C ARG A 148 -12.44 -12.96 -6.51
N PHE A 149 -13.14 -13.00 -7.65
CA PHE A 149 -12.66 -12.42 -8.91
C PHE A 149 -12.56 -10.90 -8.78
N LEU A 150 -13.61 -10.26 -8.24
CA LEU A 150 -13.62 -8.82 -8.00
C LEU A 150 -12.50 -8.40 -7.03
N SER A 151 -12.26 -9.17 -5.97
CA SER A 151 -11.19 -8.91 -5.00
C SER A 151 -9.80 -8.96 -5.65
N VAL A 152 -9.53 -9.97 -6.49
CA VAL A 152 -8.28 -10.08 -7.24
C VAL A 152 -8.13 -8.92 -8.23
N PHE A 153 -9.21 -8.57 -8.93
CA PHE A 153 -9.22 -7.43 -9.86
C PHE A 153 -8.94 -6.09 -9.15
N LEU A 154 -9.58 -5.84 -8.01
CA LEU A 154 -9.37 -4.63 -7.21
C LEU A 154 -7.92 -4.54 -6.69
N TYR A 155 -7.34 -5.65 -6.24
CA TYR A 155 -5.94 -5.65 -5.82
C TYR A 155 -4.97 -5.41 -6.99
N LEU A 156 -5.26 -5.99 -8.16
CA LEU A 156 -4.51 -5.73 -9.38
C LEU A 156 -4.58 -4.24 -9.75
N LEU A 157 -5.76 -3.62 -9.64
CA LEU A 157 -5.94 -2.20 -9.91
C LEU A 157 -5.17 -1.32 -8.93
N ILE A 158 -5.17 -1.65 -7.63
CA ILE A 158 -4.34 -1.00 -6.61
C ILE A 158 -2.85 -1.10 -6.99
N PHE A 159 -2.38 -2.30 -7.34
CA PHE A 159 -1.01 -2.53 -7.77
C PHE A 159 -0.64 -1.70 -9.00
N LEU A 160 -1.51 -1.65 -10.01
CA LEU A 160 -1.30 -0.86 -11.22
C LEU A 160 -1.23 0.64 -10.90
N ILE A 161 -2.07 1.17 -10.02
CA ILE A 161 -2.06 2.60 -9.67
C ILE A 161 -0.82 2.99 -8.85
N ILE A 162 -0.30 2.09 -8.02
CA ILE A 162 0.93 2.35 -7.26
C ILE A 162 2.18 2.28 -8.16
N SER A 163 2.14 1.52 -9.26
CA SER A 163 3.33 1.27 -10.11
C SER A 163 3.34 2.06 -11.42
N VAL A 164 2.23 2.09 -12.15
CA VAL A 164 2.15 2.60 -13.53
C VAL A 164 2.07 4.14 -13.60
N PRO A 165 1.13 4.84 -12.94
CA PRO A 165 1.13 6.31 -12.95
C PRO A 165 2.45 6.93 -12.50
N PRO A 166 3.10 6.46 -11.42
CA PRO A 166 4.39 7.01 -11.01
C PRO A 166 5.51 6.76 -12.04
N PHE A 167 5.48 5.60 -12.70
CA PHE A 167 6.39 5.29 -13.81
C PHE A 167 6.18 6.23 -14.99
N ILE A 168 4.93 6.36 -15.47
CA ILE A 168 4.59 7.23 -16.61
C ILE A 168 4.94 8.68 -16.29
N TYR A 169 4.63 9.16 -15.09
CA TYR A 169 4.98 10.51 -14.65
C TYR A 169 6.50 10.73 -14.62
N SER A 170 7.24 9.78 -14.07
CA SER A 170 8.70 9.84 -14.06
C SER A 170 9.30 9.79 -15.46
N PHE A 171 8.71 9.01 -16.37
CA PHE A 171 9.16 8.92 -17.75
C PHE A 171 8.86 10.20 -18.55
N SER A 172 7.64 10.74 -18.43
CA SER A 172 7.20 11.92 -19.17
C SER A 172 7.90 13.20 -18.75
N MET A 173 8.24 13.35 -17.46
CA MET A 173 8.91 14.55 -16.94
C MET A 173 10.42 14.57 -17.23
N TRP A 174 11.06 13.41 -17.46
CA TRP A 174 12.53 13.29 -17.53
C TRP A 174 13.06 12.73 -18.85
N GLY A 175 12.20 12.37 -19.81
CA GLY A 175 12.59 12.11 -21.19
C GLY A 175 13.45 10.85 -21.42
N GLY A 176 13.41 9.85 -20.54
CA GLY A 176 13.99 8.53 -20.85
C GLY A 176 14.39 7.68 -19.65
N PHE A 177 14.74 8.28 -18.51
CA PHE A 177 15.06 7.53 -17.29
C PHE A 177 14.20 7.99 -16.10
N PRO A 178 13.55 7.07 -15.39
CA PRO A 178 12.81 7.44 -14.19
C PRO A 178 13.78 7.95 -13.11
N ARG A 179 13.34 8.93 -12.33
CA ARG A 179 14.12 9.51 -11.22
C ARG A 179 14.65 8.43 -10.28
N GLN A 180 15.87 8.63 -9.79
CA GLN A 180 16.52 7.70 -8.84
C GLN A 180 15.66 7.44 -7.60
N THR A 181 14.97 8.45 -7.08
CA THR A 181 14.03 8.34 -5.95
C THR A 181 12.84 7.43 -6.24
N TRP A 182 12.30 7.48 -7.47
CA TRP A 182 11.26 6.57 -7.93
C TRP A 182 11.82 5.16 -8.05
N VAL A 183 13.01 4.99 -8.65
CA VAL A 183 13.65 3.68 -8.81
C VAL A 183 13.89 3.01 -7.46
N GLU A 184 14.42 3.77 -6.49
CA GLU A 184 14.62 3.30 -5.12
C GLU A 184 13.32 2.89 -4.44
N LYS A 185 12.26 3.70 -4.58
CA LYS A 185 10.95 3.35 -4.00
C LYS A 185 10.31 2.16 -4.70
N ALA A 186 10.38 2.12 -6.03
CA ALA A 186 9.84 1.07 -6.88
C ALA A 186 10.50 -0.29 -6.59
N ALA A 187 11.82 -0.29 -6.34
CA ALA A 187 12.59 -1.49 -6.03
C ALA A 187 12.02 -2.29 -4.83
N PHE A 188 11.44 -1.61 -3.85
CA PHE A 188 10.86 -2.26 -2.67
C PHE A 188 9.33 -2.36 -2.74
N ILE A 189 8.64 -1.27 -3.11
CA ILE A 189 7.17 -1.22 -3.09
C ILE A 189 6.56 -2.18 -4.12
N ILE A 190 7.12 -2.25 -5.34
CA ILE A 190 6.57 -3.12 -6.40
C ILE A 190 6.74 -4.58 -6.00
N ALA A 191 7.93 -4.99 -5.54
CA ALA A 191 8.18 -6.36 -5.10
C ALA A 191 7.30 -6.73 -3.90
N HIS A 192 7.14 -5.83 -2.92
CA HIS A 192 6.23 -6.02 -1.78
C HIS A 192 4.78 -6.23 -2.22
N GLN A 193 4.25 -5.33 -3.06
CA GLN A 193 2.86 -5.41 -3.51
C GLN A 193 2.61 -6.63 -4.41
N ALA A 194 3.60 -7.02 -5.24
CA ALA A 194 3.54 -8.24 -6.05
C ALA A 194 3.51 -9.50 -5.17
N CYS A 195 4.33 -9.57 -4.12
CA CYS A 195 4.32 -10.70 -3.20
C CYS A 195 3.00 -10.81 -2.42
N LEU A 196 2.40 -9.68 -2.03
CA LEU A 196 1.07 -9.67 -1.40
C LEU A 196 -0.02 -10.09 -2.38
N PHE A 197 0.03 -9.60 -3.63
CA PHE A 197 -0.91 -10.02 -4.67
C PHE A 197 -0.85 -11.53 -4.92
N LEU A 198 0.36 -12.08 -5.07
CA LEU A 198 0.57 -13.52 -5.24
C LEU A 198 0.09 -14.31 -4.02
N SER A 199 0.35 -13.81 -2.81
CA SER A 199 -0.15 -14.41 -1.57
C SER A 199 -1.68 -14.46 -1.56
N LEU A 200 -2.34 -13.37 -1.97
CA LEU A 200 -3.81 -13.27 -2.06
C LEU A 200 -4.38 -14.15 -3.17
N LEU A 201 -3.69 -14.29 -4.30
CA LEU A 201 -4.11 -15.12 -5.43
C LEU A 201 -3.99 -16.62 -5.11
N ILE A 202 -2.90 -17.04 -4.46
CA ILE A 202 -2.74 -18.41 -3.98
C ILE A 202 -3.74 -18.69 -2.84
N ALA A 203 -3.99 -17.71 -1.97
CA ALA A 203 -5.01 -17.79 -0.93
C ALA A 203 -6.43 -17.91 -1.50
N SER A 204 -6.79 -17.16 -2.54
CA SER A 204 -8.13 -17.14 -3.15
C SER A 204 -8.47 -18.40 -3.95
N THR A 205 -7.46 -19.07 -4.49
CA THR A 205 -7.60 -20.40 -5.12
C THR A 205 -7.61 -21.54 -4.11
N SER A 206 -7.39 -21.27 -2.82
CA SER A 206 -7.54 -22.25 -1.74
C SER A 206 -8.86 -22.00 -1.00
N GLU A 207 -9.66 -23.05 -0.75
CA GLU A 207 -10.76 -22.93 0.21
C GLU A 207 -10.28 -22.45 1.58
N PHE A 208 -9.00 -22.68 1.92
CA PHE A 208 -8.41 -22.51 3.24
C PHE A 208 -8.46 -21.09 3.83
N VAL A 209 -8.46 -20.04 3.00
CA VAL A 209 -8.57 -18.64 3.47
C VAL A 209 -10.03 -18.17 3.57
N TRP A 210 -10.94 -18.85 2.88
CA TRP A 210 -12.32 -18.37 2.67
C TRP A 210 -13.39 -19.28 3.28
N SER A 211 -13.09 -20.54 3.53
CA SER A 211 -14.02 -21.51 4.09
C SER A 211 -13.98 -21.49 5.62
N GLU A 212 -15.02 -20.89 6.18
CA GLU A 212 -15.57 -21.33 7.45
C GLU A 212 -16.36 -22.61 7.17
N ARG A 213 -15.71 -23.76 7.03
CA ARG A 213 -16.44 -24.98 7.39
C ARG A 213 -16.40 -25.09 8.90
N ILE A 214 -17.32 -24.36 9.53
CA ILE A 214 -17.90 -24.75 10.81
C ILE A 214 -18.53 -26.12 10.52
N ARG A 215 -17.89 -27.18 11.01
CA ARG A 215 -18.60 -28.41 11.37
C ARG A 215 -19.06 -28.22 12.80
#